data_AF-A0A2S2R0K4-F1
#
_entry.id   AF-A0A2S2R0K4-F1
#
_cell.length_a   1.000
_cell.length_b   1.000
_cell.length_c   1.000
_cell.angle_alpha   90.00
_cell.angle_beta   90.00
_cell.angle_gamma   90.00
#
_symmetry.space_group_name_H-M   'P 1'
#
loop_
_entity.id
_entity.type
_entity.pdbx_description
1 polymer ?
#
loop_
_entity_poly.entity_id
_entity_poly.type
_entity_poly.pdbx_seq_one_letter_code
_entity_poly.pdbx_strand_id
1 'polypeptide(L)'
;MLLVAGIKLLINNVTCQIHNELAETFFKQFISQYSTLYEDHLISYNVHSLLHLPMFVKIHCPLDNFSCFKYENYLQELNISIKCSKYPLREIYNRIIEKQKLFIAKSLEPQYYIIKKEIENRTPSVHYNITDKLFKEIILNDLGM
;
A
#
# COMPACT_ATOMS: atom_id res chain seq x y z
N MET A 1 -0.72 -9.65 23.22
CA MET A 1 0.57 -9.20 22.62
C MET A 1 1.10 -10.13 21.53
N LEU A 2 0.91 -11.46 21.61
CA LEU A 2 1.42 -12.42 20.63
C LEU A 2 0.99 -12.15 19.18
N LEU A 3 -0.30 -11.90 18.93
CA LEU A 3 -0.82 -11.56 17.60
C LEU A 3 -0.07 -10.37 16.97
N VAL A 4 0.00 -9.25 17.68
CA VAL A 4 0.64 -8.02 17.19
C VAL A 4 2.13 -8.24 16.94
N ALA A 5 2.82 -9.01 17.81
CA ALA A 5 4.22 -9.33 17.64
C ALA A 5 4.46 -10.18 16.38
N GLY A 6 3.67 -11.24 16.17
CA GLY A 6 3.75 -12.09 14.98
C GLY A 6 3.52 -11.31 13.69
N ILE A 7 2.48 -10.47 13.66
CA ILE A 7 2.19 -9.61 12.50
C ILE A 7 3.33 -8.64 12.20
N LYS A 8 3.90 -7.97 13.21
CA LYS A 8 5.04 -7.05 13.02
C LYS A 8 6.26 -7.73 12.41
N LEU A 9 6.57 -8.94 12.85
CA LEU A 9 7.67 -9.72 12.29
C LEU A 9 7.45 -10.06 10.83
N LEU A 10 6.21 -10.38 10.45
CA LEU A 10 5.84 -10.75 9.09
C LEU A 10 5.71 -9.55 8.12
N ILE A 11 5.49 -8.33 8.61
CA ILE A 11 5.37 -7.12 7.79
C ILE A 11 6.73 -6.64 7.27
N ASN A 12 7.78 -6.69 8.09
CA ASN A 12 9.06 -6.11 7.73
C ASN A 12 9.85 -7.03 6.78
N ASN A 13 10.38 -6.46 5.70
CA ASN A 13 11.03 -7.18 4.61
C ASN A 13 12.28 -7.98 4.98
N VAL A 14 12.98 -7.61 6.05
CA VAL A 14 14.14 -8.32 6.57
C VAL A 14 13.71 -9.38 7.57
N THR A 15 12.82 -9.02 8.50
CA THR A 15 12.47 -9.93 9.61
C THR A 15 11.50 -11.02 9.20
N CYS A 16 10.71 -10.83 8.15
CA CYS A 16 9.60 -11.73 7.79
C CYS A 16 10.07 -13.13 7.37
N GLN A 17 11.28 -13.25 6.83
CA GLN A 17 11.90 -14.54 6.50
C GLN A 17 12.72 -15.06 7.68
N ILE A 18 13.56 -14.22 8.29
CA ILE A 18 14.47 -14.62 9.38
C ILE A 18 13.70 -15.13 10.61
N HIS A 19 12.62 -14.44 10.98
CA HIS A 19 11.84 -14.73 12.19
C HIS A 19 10.48 -15.37 11.86
N ASN A 20 10.35 -15.99 10.69
CA ASN A 20 9.09 -16.58 10.23
C ASN A 20 8.60 -17.68 11.19
N GLU A 21 9.50 -18.58 11.61
CA GLU A 21 9.20 -19.69 12.54
C GLU A 21 8.83 -19.17 13.94
N LEU A 22 9.42 -18.05 14.36
CA LEU A 22 9.09 -17.39 15.61
C LEU A 22 7.69 -16.77 15.55
N ALA A 23 7.33 -16.14 14.42
CA ALA A 23 5.97 -15.66 14.19
C ALA A 23 4.93 -16.80 14.16
N GLU A 24 5.26 -17.94 13.54
CA GLU A 24 4.42 -19.14 13.57
C GLU A 24 4.17 -19.63 15.00
N THR A 25 5.22 -19.64 15.83
CA THR A 25 5.12 -20.01 17.25
C THR A 25 4.20 -19.05 18.00
N PHE A 26 4.31 -17.74 17.75
CA PHE A 26 3.42 -16.74 18.35
C PHE A 26 1.95 -16.94 17.96
N PHE A 27 1.65 -17.28 16.71
CA PHE A 27 0.28 -17.56 16.29
C PHE A 27 -0.26 -18.85 16.91
N LYS A 28 0.53 -19.92 16.96
CA LYS A 28 0.13 -21.17 17.64
C LYS A 28 -0.18 -20.93 19.12
N GLN A 29 0.67 -20.20 19.82
CA GLN A 29 0.46 -19.84 21.22
C GLN A 29 -0.78 -18.93 21.39
N PHE A 30 -0.96 -17.95 20.51
CA PHE A 30 -2.12 -17.07 20.53
C PHE A 30 -3.43 -17.85 20.38
N ILE A 31 -3.49 -18.78 19.42
CA ILE A 31 -4.70 -19.58 19.16
C ILE A 31 -4.98 -20.54 20.30
N SER A 32 -3.96 -21.17 20.88
CA SER A 32 -4.11 -22.01 22.06
C SER A 32 -4.67 -21.22 23.26
N GLN A 33 -4.18 -19.99 23.49
CA GLN A 33 -4.71 -19.11 24.53
C GLN A 33 -6.13 -18.64 24.21
N TYR A 34 -6.42 -18.33 22.94
CA TYR A 34 -7.74 -17.93 22.49
C TYR A 34 -8.77 -19.04 22.75
N SER A 35 -8.47 -20.28 22.37
CA SER A 35 -9.30 -21.46 22.64
C SER A 35 -9.57 -21.64 24.13
N THR A 36 -8.53 -21.49 24.97
CA THR A 36 -8.67 -21.64 26.43
C THR A 36 -9.58 -20.56 27.04
N LEU A 37 -9.57 -19.34 26.50
CA LEU A 37 -10.32 -18.20 27.06
C LEU A 37 -11.74 -18.07 26.52
N TYR A 38 -11.94 -18.43 25.26
CA TYR A 38 -13.19 -18.20 24.51
C TYR A 38 -13.86 -19.48 24.04
N GLU A 39 -13.29 -20.64 24.33
CA GLU A 39 -13.71 -21.97 23.86
C GLU A 39 -13.39 -22.25 22.38
N ASP A 40 -13.16 -23.53 22.08
CA ASP A 40 -12.73 -24.00 20.75
C ASP A 40 -13.74 -23.67 19.65
N HIS A 41 -15.03 -23.70 19.97
CA HIS A 41 -16.09 -23.45 19.01
C HIS A 41 -16.12 -22.00 18.49
N LEU A 42 -15.46 -21.06 19.20
CA LEU A 42 -15.29 -19.66 18.77
C LEU A 42 -14.04 -19.44 17.90
N ILE A 43 -13.23 -20.48 17.63
CA ILE A 43 -12.16 -20.41 16.62
C ILE A 43 -12.80 -20.34 15.23
N SER A 44 -13.12 -19.11 14.84
CA SER A 44 -13.58 -18.80 13.50
C SER A 44 -12.48 -19.01 12.46
N TYR A 45 -12.88 -19.05 11.20
CA TYR A 45 -11.98 -19.07 10.05
C TYR A 45 -10.87 -18.00 10.14
N ASN A 46 -11.20 -16.79 10.62
CA ASN A 46 -10.26 -15.68 10.73
C ASN A 46 -9.17 -15.92 11.78
N VAL A 47 -9.49 -16.67 12.84
CA VAL A 47 -8.51 -17.02 13.88
C VAL A 47 -7.62 -18.15 13.38
N HIS A 48 -8.21 -19.15 12.73
CA HIS A 48 -7.46 -20.27 12.14
C HIS A 48 -6.52 -19.81 11.02
N SER A 49 -6.92 -18.85 10.19
CA SER A 49 -6.12 -18.36 9.06
C SER A 49 -4.77 -17.77 9.47
N LEU A 50 -4.63 -17.31 10.72
CA LEU A 50 -3.36 -16.81 11.27
C LEU A 50 -2.24 -17.86 11.24
N LEU A 51 -2.56 -19.16 11.35
CA LEU A 51 -1.57 -20.24 11.26
C LEU A 51 -0.90 -20.34 9.89
N HIS A 52 -1.60 -19.89 8.84
CA HIS A 52 -1.13 -19.99 7.45
C HIS A 52 -0.33 -18.77 7.01
N LEU A 53 -0.39 -17.65 7.75
CA LEU A 53 0.34 -16.42 7.41
C LEU A 53 1.86 -16.61 7.25
N PRO A 54 2.57 -17.34 8.14
CA PRO A 54 4.02 -17.56 7.97
C PRO A 54 4.34 -18.27 6.65
N MET A 55 3.56 -19.28 6.28
CA MET A 55 3.68 -20.00 5.01
C MET A 55 3.46 -19.06 3.82
N PHE A 56 2.40 -18.24 3.85
CA PHE A 56 2.15 -17.29 2.76
C PHE A 56 3.26 -16.25 2.62
N VAL A 57 3.88 -15.81 3.72
CA VAL A 57 5.03 -14.89 3.67
C VAL A 57 6.27 -15.53 3.04
N LYS A 58 6.49 -16.84 3.23
CA LYS A 58 7.57 -17.56 2.55
C LYS A 58 7.37 -17.59 1.03
N ILE A 59 6.11 -17.63 0.56
CA ILE A 59 5.76 -17.73 -0.86
C ILE A 59 5.63 -16.35 -1.53
N HIS A 60 4.97 -15.40 -0.87
CA HIS A 60 4.56 -14.11 -1.43
C HIS A 60 5.36 -12.91 -0.91
N CYS A 61 6.47 -13.19 -0.22
CA CYS A 61 7.32 -12.18 0.40
C CYS A 61 6.56 -11.49 1.57
N PRO A 62 6.98 -10.31 2.09
CA PRO A 62 6.40 -9.72 3.31
C PRO A 62 4.87 -9.58 3.27
N LEU A 63 4.25 -9.66 4.45
CA LEU A 63 2.80 -9.55 4.60
C LEU A 63 2.23 -8.27 3.97
N ASP A 64 2.99 -7.18 4.00
CA ASP A 64 2.58 -5.90 3.41
C ASP A 64 2.27 -5.99 1.90
N ASN A 65 2.92 -6.92 1.18
CA ASN A 65 2.73 -7.08 -0.26
C ASN A 65 1.32 -7.58 -0.64
N PHE A 66 0.74 -8.44 0.18
CA PHE A 66 -0.55 -9.10 -0.10
C PHE A 66 -1.64 -8.79 0.92
N SER A 67 -1.34 -7.97 1.94
CA SER A 67 -2.33 -7.42 2.85
C SER A 67 -3.14 -6.30 2.20
N CYS A 68 -4.30 -5.99 2.81
CA CYS A 68 -5.12 -4.85 2.41
C CYS A 68 -4.77 -3.55 3.15
N PHE A 69 -3.69 -3.50 3.96
CA PHE A 69 -3.39 -2.35 4.84
C PHE A 69 -3.32 -1.02 4.10
N LYS A 70 -2.71 -1.00 2.92
CA LYS A 70 -2.60 0.21 2.08
C LYS A 70 -3.94 0.76 1.58
N TYR A 71 -5.00 -0.04 1.61
CA TYR A 71 -6.33 0.34 1.13
C TYR A 71 -7.26 0.81 2.27
N GLU A 72 -6.92 0.56 3.53
CA GLU A 72 -7.76 0.88 4.69
C GLU A 72 -8.09 2.38 4.78
N ASN A 73 -7.10 3.24 4.51
CA ASN A 73 -7.30 4.69 4.51
C ASN A 73 -8.36 5.12 3.48
N TYR A 74 -8.29 4.56 2.27
CA TYR A 74 -9.27 4.88 1.23
C TYR A 74 -10.64 4.27 1.54
N LEU A 75 -10.68 3.07 2.13
CA LEU A 75 -11.93 2.46 2.58
C LEU A 75 -12.65 3.32 3.63
N GLN A 76 -11.89 3.94 4.55
CA GLN A 76 -12.44 4.91 5.50
C GLN A 76 -13.05 6.13 4.79
N GLU A 77 -12.37 6.70 3.79
CA GLU A 77 -12.95 7.78 2.98
C GLU A 77 -14.24 7.35 2.28
N LEU A 78 -14.28 6.14 1.72
CA LEU A 78 -15.48 5.61 1.07
C LEU A 78 -16.64 5.51 2.07
N ASN A 79 -16.39 5.00 3.27
CA ASN A 79 -17.41 4.85 4.31
C ASN A 79 -17.97 6.21 4.78
N ILE A 80 -17.10 7.20 5.02
CA ILE A 80 -17.53 8.58 5.34
C ILE A 80 -18.31 9.18 4.17
N SER A 81 -17.99 8.72 2.95
CA SER A 81 -18.67 9.14 1.74
C SER A 81 -20.05 8.48 1.53
N ILE A 82 -20.66 7.81 2.50
CA ILE A 82 -22.03 7.30 2.34
C ILE A 82 -22.95 8.12 3.23
N LYS A 83 -23.98 8.75 2.66
CA LYS A 83 -25.00 9.49 3.43
C LYS A 83 -26.29 8.69 3.55
N CYS A 84 -26.60 7.79 2.63
CA CYS A 84 -27.83 7.00 2.64
C CYS A 84 -27.56 5.50 2.56
N SER A 85 -28.21 4.73 3.43
CA SER A 85 -28.08 3.26 3.49
C SER A 85 -28.94 2.51 2.45
N LYS A 86 -29.81 3.20 1.70
CA LYS A 86 -30.76 2.55 0.77
C LYS A 86 -30.07 1.98 -0.47
N TYR A 87 -29.02 2.64 -0.98
CA TYR A 87 -28.26 2.20 -2.16
C TYR A 87 -26.76 2.55 -2.05
N PRO A 88 -26.03 2.02 -1.05
CA PRO A 88 -24.67 2.46 -0.72
C PRO A 88 -23.68 2.28 -1.88
N LEU A 89 -23.78 1.18 -2.64
CA LEU A 89 -22.92 0.93 -3.80
C LEU A 89 -23.10 1.96 -4.92
N ARG A 90 -24.36 2.34 -5.22
CA ARG A 90 -24.66 3.37 -6.21
C ARG A 90 -24.15 4.73 -5.75
N GLU A 91 -24.29 5.02 -4.46
CA GLU A 91 -23.82 6.28 -3.88
C GLU A 91 -22.30 6.40 -3.93
N ILE A 92 -21.58 5.33 -3.52
CA ILE A 92 -20.12 5.25 -3.65
C ILE A 92 -19.69 5.45 -5.10
N TYR A 93 -20.32 4.73 -6.04
CA TYR A 93 -20.00 4.85 -7.47
C TYR A 93 -20.13 6.29 -7.95
N ASN A 94 -21.27 6.94 -7.68
CA ASN A 94 -21.51 8.32 -8.09
C ASN A 94 -20.46 9.27 -7.49
N ARG A 95 -20.11 9.11 -6.20
CA ARG A 95 -19.09 9.94 -5.55
C ARG A 95 -17.68 9.73 -6.08
N ILE A 96 -17.32 8.51 -6.45
CA ILE A 96 -16.03 8.23 -7.11
C ILE A 96 -15.98 8.97 -8.46
N ILE A 97 -17.05 8.88 -9.26
CA ILE A 97 -17.16 9.57 -10.55
C ILE A 97 -17.10 11.10 -10.37
N GLU A 98 -17.78 11.65 -9.36
CA GLU A 98 -17.71 13.08 -9.01
C GLU A 98 -16.29 13.52 -8.64
N LYS A 99 -15.60 12.78 -7.75
CA LYS A 99 -14.21 13.06 -7.36
C LYS A 99 -13.28 13.03 -8.58
N GLN A 100 -13.43 12.05 -9.47
CA GLN A 100 -12.63 11.94 -10.69
C GLN A 100 -12.86 13.12 -11.65
N LYS A 101 -14.12 13.54 -11.85
CA LYS A 101 -14.44 14.70 -12.69
C LYS A 101 -13.85 15.99 -12.13
N LEU A 102 -13.93 16.21 -10.81
CA LEU A 102 -13.34 17.38 -10.16
C LEU A 102 -11.80 17.38 -10.28
N PHE A 103 -11.16 16.22 -10.17
CA PHE A 103 -9.72 16.09 -10.36
C PHE A 103 -9.28 16.45 -11.78
N ILE A 104 -9.98 15.93 -12.79
CA ILE A 104 -9.69 16.23 -14.21
C ILE A 104 -9.92 17.72 -14.52
N ALA A 105 -11.00 18.31 -14.00
CA ALA A 105 -11.30 19.73 -14.17
C ALA A 105 -10.27 20.65 -13.47
N LYS A 106 -9.56 20.14 -12.46
CA LYS A 106 -8.43 20.79 -11.78
C LYS A 106 -7.07 20.39 -12.37
N SER A 107 -6.98 20.05 -13.65
CA SER A 107 -5.70 19.74 -14.30
C SER A 107 -4.62 20.72 -13.83
N LEU A 108 -3.54 20.20 -13.25
CA LEU A 108 -2.40 20.97 -12.78
C LEU A 108 -2.09 22.04 -13.82
N GLU A 109 -2.10 23.31 -13.41
CA GLU A 109 -1.52 24.37 -14.24
C GLU A 109 -0.18 23.84 -14.76
N PRO A 110 0.12 23.94 -16.06
CA PRO A 110 1.35 23.42 -16.61
C PRO A 110 2.50 23.96 -15.77
N GLN A 111 3.18 23.07 -15.02
CA GLN A 111 4.35 23.46 -14.27
C GLN A 111 5.41 23.85 -15.28
N TYR A 112 5.56 25.16 -15.49
CA TYR A 112 6.61 25.67 -16.36
C TYR A 112 7.96 25.40 -15.70
N TYR A 113 8.67 24.40 -16.21
CA TYR A 113 10.05 24.14 -15.83
C TYR A 113 10.98 24.96 -16.71
N ILE A 114 11.95 25.62 -16.09
CA ILE A 114 13.02 26.31 -16.82
C ILE A 114 14.16 25.31 -16.99
N ILE A 115 14.40 24.91 -18.23
CA ILE A 115 15.54 24.08 -18.59
C ILE A 115 16.78 24.99 -18.75
N LYS A 116 17.87 24.72 -18.03
CA LYS A 116 19.13 25.48 -18.16
C LYS A 116 20.30 24.58 -18.53
N LYS A 117 21.27 25.18 -19.26
CA LYS A 117 22.57 24.62 -19.64
C LYS A 117 22.43 23.35 -20.50
N GLU A 118 22.22 23.55 -21.80
CA GLU A 118 22.30 22.47 -22.80
C GLU A 118 23.72 21.88 -22.79
N ILE A 119 23.80 20.55 -22.81
CA ILE A 119 25.05 19.79 -22.80
C ILE A 119 25.17 19.08 -24.15
N GLU A 120 26.36 19.11 -24.73
CA GLU A 120 26.66 18.28 -25.88
C GLU A 120 26.63 16.79 -25.51
N ASN A 121 25.82 16.04 -26.26
CA ASN A 121 25.60 14.62 -26.08
C ASN A 121 26.79 13.81 -26.64
N ARG A 122 27.87 13.75 -25.84
CA ARG A 122 29.14 13.10 -26.21
C ARG A 122 29.28 11.68 -25.66
N THR A 123 28.28 11.16 -24.95
CA THR A 123 28.35 9.84 -24.30
C THR A 123 27.25 8.90 -24.81
N PRO A 124 27.58 7.67 -25.23
CA PRO A 124 26.57 6.68 -25.58
C PRO A 124 25.76 6.28 -24.34
N SER A 125 24.43 6.37 -24.41
CA SER A 125 23.52 5.95 -23.34
C SER A 125 22.44 5.05 -23.93
N VAL A 126 21.96 4.09 -23.14
CA VAL A 126 20.81 3.23 -23.51
C VAL A 126 19.49 4.02 -23.42
N HIS A 127 19.50 5.17 -22.75
CA HIS A 127 18.29 5.94 -22.43
C HIS A 127 18.05 7.15 -23.33
N TYR A 128 19.02 7.56 -24.16
CA TYR A 128 18.89 8.71 -25.05
C TYR A 128 19.80 8.58 -26.28
N ASN A 129 19.34 9.09 -27.42
CA ASN A 129 20.05 9.13 -28.69
C ASN A 129 21.01 10.32 -28.76
N ILE A 130 22.02 10.25 -29.63
CA ILE A 130 23.01 11.35 -29.84
C ILE A 130 22.33 12.65 -30.30
N THR A 131 21.18 12.55 -30.96
CA THR A 131 20.37 13.70 -31.42
C THR A 131 19.57 14.37 -30.30
N ASP A 132 19.48 13.74 -29.14
CA ASP A 132 18.67 14.25 -28.04
C ASP A 132 19.41 15.37 -27.31
N LYS A 133 18.70 16.47 -27.05
CA LYS A 133 19.22 17.60 -26.28
C LYS A 133 19.25 17.24 -24.80
N LEU A 134 20.45 17.25 -24.21
CA LEU A 134 20.65 17.01 -22.78
C LEU A 134 20.79 18.33 -22.05
N PHE A 135 20.33 18.39 -20.81
CA PHE A 135 20.39 19.60 -19.99
C PHE A 135 20.89 19.28 -18.60
N LYS A 136 21.71 20.18 -18.03
CA LYS A 136 22.37 19.96 -16.75
C LYS A 136 21.43 20.11 -15.55
N GLU A 137 20.50 21.05 -15.65
CA GLU A 137 19.66 21.48 -14.53
C GLU A 137 18.23 21.71 -15.02
N ILE A 138 17.28 21.13 -14.30
CA ILE A 138 15.84 21.41 -14.41
C ILE A 138 15.45 22.19 -13.17
N ILE A 139 14.96 23.42 -13.34
CA ILE A 139 14.40 24.21 -12.24
C ILE A 139 12.89 24.08 -12.32
N LEU A 140 12.31 23.45 -11.30
CA LEU A 140 10.88 23.49 -11.05
C LEU A 140 10.58 24.84 -10.40
N ASN A 141 9.83 25.69 -11.09
CA ASN A 141 9.30 26.89 -10.44
C ASN A 141 8.17 26.42 -9.51
N ASP A 142 8.47 26.30 -8.22
CA ASP A 142 7.41 26.24 -7.22
C ASP A 142 6.67 27.57 -7.28
N LEU A 143 5.49 27.56 -7.90
CA LEU A 143 4.50 28.63 -7.74
C LEU A 143 4.11 28.61 -6.26
N GLY A 144 4.64 29.59 -5.52
CA GLY A 144 4.38 29.74 -4.10
C GLY A 144 2.90 29.61 -3.78
N MET A 145 2.60 28.62 -2.93
CA MET A 145 1.46 28.62 -2.03
C MET A 145 2.00 28.50 -0.62
#